data_AF-A0A9D1S244-F1
#
_entry.id   AF-A0A9D1S244-F1
#
_cell.length_a   1.000
_cell.length_b   1.000
_cell.length_c   1.000
_cell.angle_alpha   90.00
_cell.angle_beta   90.00
_cell.angle_gamma   90.00
#
_symmetry.space_group_name_H-M   'P 1'
#
loop_
_entity.id
_entity.type
_entity.pdbx_description
1 polymer ?
#
loop_
_entity_poly.entity_id
_entity_poly.type
_entity_poly.pdbx_seq_one_letter_code
_entity_poly.pdbx_strand_id
1 'polypeptide(L)'
;GEVVDHRSDLYSAGCVLFELLTNRPPFQGDSPVAVAYQHVREQAPRVSDFNPMVSPAMESVVGRALTKEPGRRFQTASEFSAALQDALRGIPVHDEEETAAIGMVPAMAGVGAGAAGADPAPSMGAPLSARTPEDPALYAEAEDYPPRRRGRVGRVLLWLLLVLILAAGAAWALAEMLSPQRVEIPDIEGMSRTDAVSELNEQNLDPEIETEPHDDIDEDLAIRTDPGAGEQVDAESPITLYISAGQDSVVIPDGLQGQSEDEVRETFDELGLEIGEITDDTHPSVEEDRLISTDPEAGETVSQGSSVDLVMSNGQVVMPGVFNTNQYDAQAVLEDLELNVEFVESENGEYTPGTVIGQQVDGSSVQAGDLIPQQSTVTLSIATAPPPPPEDDGDDEDDDDPTDEPTSDEPSESPTDDESEDPSESPTDDESDDPSESPTDEESETDEPSPSPSPSPTEDDDESDEPSPSPTGNGSPTNDD
;
A
#
# COMPACT_ATOMS: atom_id res chain seq x y z
N GLY A 1 -48.92 5.00 -39.98
CA GLY A 1 -48.09 3.81 -40.17
C GLY A 1 -48.55 3.14 -41.44
N GLU A 2 -47.62 2.77 -42.30
CA GLU A 2 -47.89 1.94 -43.48
C GLU A 2 -48.02 0.46 -43.05
N VAL A 3 -48.52 -0.39 -43.95
CA VAL A 3 -48.63 -1.84 -43.68
C VAL A 3 -47.23 -2.44 -43.63
N VAL A 4 -46.90 -3.10 -42.51
CA VAL A 4 -45.62 -3.79 -42.34
C VAL A 4 -45.62 -5.09 -43.15
N ASP A 5 -44.57 -5.32 -43.93
CA ASP A 5 -44.33 -6.56 -44.67
C ASP A 5 -42.93 -7.12 -44.39
N HIS A 6 -42.58 -8.23 -45.03
CA HIS A 6 -41.30 -8.94 -44.84
C HIS A 6 -40.06 -8.10 -45.18
N ARG A 7 -40.20 -6.97 -45.90
CA ARG A 7 -39.10 -6.04 -46.20
C ARG A 7 -38.71 -5.20 -44.98
N SER A 8 -39.54 -5.20 -43.93
CA SER A 8 -39.17 -4.68 -42.61
C SER A 8 -38.09 -5.54 -41.96
N ASP A 9 -38.19 -6.88 -42.07
CA ASP A 9 -37.19 -7.79 -41.52
C ASP A 9 -35.84 -7.66 -42.24
N LEU A 10 -35.86 -7.44 -43.56
CA LEU A 10 -34.66 -7.19 -44.37
C LEU A 10 -33.97 -5.87 -43.99
N TYR A 11 -34.74 -4.84 -43.62
CA TYR A 11 -34.19 -3.59 -43.10
C TYR A 11 -33.52 -3.79 -41.73
N SER A 12 -34.16 -4.50 -40.81
CA SER A 12 -33.59 -4.84 -39.50
C SER A 12 -32.29 -5.66 -39.63
N ALA A 13 -32.26 -6.63 -40.54
CA ALA A 13 -31.04 -7.38 -40.86
C ALA A 13 -29.94 -6.49 -41.43
N GLY A 14 -30.29 -5.48 -42.24
CA GLY A 14 -29.36 -4.43 -42.68
C GLY A 14 -28.77 -3.61 -41.54
N CYS A 15 -29.58 -3.25 -40.53
CA CYS A 15 -29.10 -2.55 -39.33
C CYS A 15 -28.09 -3.39 -38.54
N VAL A 16 -28.38 -4.69 -38.35
CA VAL A 16 -27.47 -5.61 -37.67
C VAL A 16 -26.17 -5.78 -38.47
N LEU A 17 -26.25 -5.91 -39.80
CA LEU A 17 -25.06 -6.02 -40.64
C LEU A 17 -24.19 -4.75 -40.57
N PHE A 18 -24.81 -3.56 -40.59
CA PHE A 18 -24.10 -2.31 -40.38
C PHE A 18 -23.35 -2.34 -39.04
N GLU A 19 -24.04 -2.71 -37.97
CA GLU A 19 -23.48 -2.76 -36.62
C GLU A 19 -22.32 -3.75 -36.50
N LEU A 20 -22.42 -4.93 -37.11
CA LEU A 20 -21.32 -5.90 -37.15
C LEU A 20 -20.09 -5.38 -37.89
N LEU A 21 -20.27 -4.51 -38.88
CA LEU A 21 -19.18 -3.96 -39.69
C LEU A 21 -18.56 -2.71 -39.06
N THR A 22 -19.31 -1.92 -38.29
CA THR A 22 -18.86 -0.64 -37.74
C THR A 22 -18.73 -0.62 -36.22
N ASN A 23 -19.11 -1.70 -35.54
CA ASN A 23 -19.20 -1.80 -34.08
C ASN A 23 -20.10 -0.72 -33.44
N ARG A 24 -21.13 -0.28 -34.18
CA ARG A 24 -22.10 0.73 -33.73
C ARG A 24 -23.39 0.64 -34.56
N PRO A 25 -24.57 0.90 -34.01
CA PRO A 25 -25.79 0.96 -34.80
C PRO A 25 -25.78 2.14 -35.78
N PRO A 26 -26.54 2.07 -36.89
CA PRO A 26 -26.58 3.11 -37.93
C PRO A 26 -27.18 4.44 -37.46
N PHE A 27 -28.03 4.41 -36.43
CA PHE A 27 -28.74 5.57 -35.88
C PHE A 27 -28.64 5.56 -34.35
N GLN A 28 -28.33 6.71 -33.75
CA GLN A 28 -28.15 6.89 -32.31
C GLN A 28 -28.75 8.24 -31.90
N GLY A 29 -29.34 8.31 -30.71
CA GLY A 29 -29.85 9.56 -30.16
C GLY A 29 -30.25 9.43 -28.71
N ASP A 30 -30.34 10.57 -28.02
CA ASP A 30 -30.52 10.67 -26.57
C ASP A 30 -31.91 10.22 -26.08
N SER A 31 -32.80 9.80 -26.98
CA SER A 31 -34.09 9.21 -26.64
C SER A 31 -34.56 8.19 -27.67
N PRO A 32 -35.38 7.20 -27.26
CA PRO A 32 -35.97 6.22 -28.20
C PRO A 32 -36.79 6.88 -29.33
N VAL A 33 -37.41 8.03 -29.05
CA VAL A 33 -38.18 8.79 -30.05
C VAL A 33 -37.26 9.43 -31.10
N ALA A 34 -36.09 9.92 -30.69
CA ALA A 34 -35.09 10.45 -31.61
C ALA A 34 -34.61 9.34 -32.55
N VAL A 35 -34.22 8.18 -32.02
CA VAL A 35 -33.79 7.02 -32.83
C VAL A 35 -34.89 6.57 -33.79
N ALA A 36 -36.14 6.51 -33.34
CA ALA A 36 -37.28 6.20 -34.20
C ALA A 36 -37.45 7.22 -35.35
N TYR A 37 -37.25 8.51 -35.09
CA TYR A 37 -37.29 9.55 -36.12
C TYR A 37 -36.18 9.37 -37.16
N GLN A 38 -34.97 9.05 -36.72
CA GLN A 38 -33.82 8.82 -37.62
C GLN A 38 -34.06 7.61 -38.53
N HIS A 39 -34.59 6.51 -38.00
CA HIS A 39 -34.97 5.36 -38.83
C HIS A 39 -35.98 5.71 -39.93
N VAL A 40 -36.88 6.67 -39.70
CA VAL A 40 -37.91 7.06 -40.69
C VAL A 40 -37.39 8.09 -41.70
N ARG A 41 -36.54 9.04 -41.28
CA ARG A 41 -36.22 10.23 -42.09
C ARG A 41 -34.75 10.43 -42.41
N GLU A 42 -33.85 10.02 -41.54
CA GLU A 42 -32.43 10.31 -41.67
C GLU A 42 -31.74 9.27 -42.55
N GLN A 43 -30.88 9.71 -43.48
CA GLN A 43 -30.12 8.80 -44.32
C GLN A 43 -29.09 8.06 -43.47
N ALA A 44 -28.91 6.76 -43.72
CA ALA A 44 -27.89 6.00 -43.01
C ALA A 44 -26.50 6.53 -43.39
N PRO A 45 -25.59 6.71 -42.41
CA PRO A 45 -24.19 6.94 -42.68
C PRO A 45 -23.59 5.84 -43.57
N ARG A 46 -22.45 6.13 -44.21
CA ARG A 46 -21.71 5.12 -44.96
C ARG A 46 -20.95 4.22 -44.01
N VAL A 47 -20.76 2.96 -44.39
CA VAL A 47 -19.98 2.01 -43.59
C VAL A 47 -18.50 2.40 -43.64
N SER A 48 -18.03 2.88 -44.79
CA SER A 48 -16.66 3.34 -45.00
C SER A 48 -16.27 4.53 -44.11
N ASP A 49 -17.26 5.31 -43.65
CA ASP A 49 -17.02 6.44 -42.75
C ASP A 49 -16.50 5.98 -41.37
N PHE A 50 -16.83 4.75 -40.96
CA PHE A 50 -16.45 4.18 -39.66
C PHE A 50 -15.47 3.01 -39.78
N ASN A 51 -15.56 2.23 -40.85
CA ASN A 51 -14.65 1.12 -41.13
C ASN A 51 -14.14 1.18 -42.58
N PRO A 52 -13.00 1.86 -42.84
CA PRO A 52 -12.41 1.98 -44.17
C PRO A 52 -11.94 0.65 -44.79
N MET A 53 -11.87 -0.44 -44.01
CA MET A 53 -11.47 -1.76 -44.51
C MET A 53 -12.61 -2.50 -45.22
N VAL A 54 -13.86 -2.03 -45.10
CA VAL A 54 -15.01 -2.63 -45.76
C VAL A 54 -14.96 -2.36 -47.26
N SER A 55 -15.16 -3.41 -48.06
CA SER A 55 -15.12 -3.29 -49.51
C SER A 55 -16.29 -2.43 -50.03
N PRO A 56 -16.12 -1.64 -51.11
CA PRO A 56 -17.22 -0.90 -51.73
C PRO A 56 -18.40 -1.78 -52.13
N ALA A 57 -18.13 -3.05 -52.46
CA ALA A 57 -19.15 -4.04 -52.77
C ALA A 57 -20.00 -4.39 -51.55
N MET A 58 -19.40 -4.61 -50.37
CA MET A 58 -20.14 -4.85 -49.13
C MET A 58 -20.93 -3.61 -48.70
N GLU A 59 -20.33 -2.42 -48.85
CA GLU A 59 -21.01 -1.16 -48.57
C GLU A 59 -22.25 -0.94 -49.45
N SER A 60 -22.19 -1.29 -50.74
CA SER A 60 -23.36 -1.18 -51.63
C SER A 60 -24.54 -2.05 -51.17
N VAL A 61 -24.27 -3.22 -50.60
CA VAL A 61 -25.30 -4.11 -50.05
C VAL A 61 -25.95 -3.49 -48.82
N VAL A 62 -25.14 -2.97 -47.89
CA VAL A 62 -25.62 -2.30 -46.67
C VAL A 62 -26.46 -1.06 -47.03
N GLY A 63 -25.99 -0.26 -47.98
CA GLY A 63 -26.71 0.93 -48.47
C GLY A 63 -28.09 0.59 -49.03
N ARG A 64 -28.20 -0.45 -49.87
CA ARG A 64 -29.50 -0.90 -50.40
C ARG A 64 -30.42 -1.45 -49.31
N ALA A 65 -29.90 -2.21 -48.34
CA ALA A 65 -30.69 -2.73 -47.23
C ALA A 65 -31.27 -1.60 -46.35
N LEU A 66 -30.49 -0.55 -46.10
CA LEU A 66 -30.86 0.60 -45.25
C LEU A 66 -31.63 1.71 -45.99
N THR A 67 -31.99 1.50 -47.26
CA THR A 67 -32.77 2.46 -48.04
C THR A 67 -34.15 2.70 -47.41
N LYS A 68 -34.65 3.94 -47.40
CA LYS A 68 -35.91 4.26 -46.69
C LYS A 68 -37.16 3.76 -47.41
N GLU A 69 -37.15 3.81 -48.73
CA GLU A 69 -38.24 3.30 -49.56
C GLU A 69 -38.23 1.76 -49.62
N PRO A 70 -39.25 1.05 -49.10
CA PRO A 70 -39.27 -0.42 -49.10
C PRO A 70 -39.20 -1.03 -50.51
N GLY A 71 -39.70 -0.32 -51.53
CA GLY A 71 -39.64 -0.75 -52.93
C GLY A 71 -38.23 -0.74 -53.54
N ARG A 72 -37.29 -0.01 -52.94
CA ARG A 72 -35.89 0.07 -53.39
C ARG A 72 -34.95 -0.88 -52.63
N ARG A 73 -35.42 -1.46 -51.51
CA ARG A 73 -34.67 -2.48 -50.77
C ARG A 73 -34.65 -3.81 -51.52
N PHE A 74 -33.93 -4.79 -50.98
CA PHE A 74 -34.10 -6.18 -51.35
C PHE A 74 -35.56 -6.61 -51.14
N GLN A 75 -36.14 -7.27 -52.14
CA GLN A 75 -37.53 -7.73 -52.08
C GLN A 75 -37.65 -9.11 -51.44
N THR A 76 -36.56 -9.89 -51.37
CA THR A 76 -36.53 -11.21 -50.74
C THR A 76 -35.23 -11.47 -49.98
N ALA A 77 -35.28 -12.39 -48.99
CA ALA A 77 -34.08 -12.81 -48.24
C ALA A 77 -33.06 -13.54 -49.15
N SER A 78 -33.52 -14.26 -50.17
CA SER A 78 -32.66 -14.90 -51.17
C SER A 78 -31.88 -13.88 -52.00
N GLU A 79 -32.51 -12.77 -52.39
CA GLU A 79 -31.87 -11.67 -53.12
C GLU A 79 -30.78 -11.01 -52.25
N PHE A 80 -31.11 -10.72 -50.98
CA PHE A 80 -30.14 -10.16 -50.04
C PHE A 80 -28.96 -11.12 -49.80
N SER A 81 -29.22 -12.42 -49.61
CA SER A 81 -28.15 -13.43 -49.44
C SER A 81 -27.26 -13.56 -50.67
N ALA A 82 -27.83 -13.53 -51.88
CA ALA A 82 -27.07 -13.55 -53.12
C ALA A 82 -26.17 -12.31 -53.25
N ALA A 83 -26.72 -11.13 -52.95
CA ALA A 83 -25.96 -9.87 -52.95
C ALA A 83 -24.79 -9.89 -51.95
N LEU A 84 -24.95 -10.48 -50.77
CA LEU A 84 -23.86 -10.66 -49.81
C LEU A 84 -22.76 -11.57 -50.35
N GLN A 85 -23.12 -12.68 -50.99
CA GLN A 85 -22.14 -13.59 -51.60
C GLN A 85 -21.39 -12.93 -52.76
N ASP A 86 -22.07 -12.10 -53.54
CA ASP A 86 -21.47 -11.32 -54.63
C ASP A 86 -20.53 -10.23 -54.08
N ALA A 87 -20.92 -9.56 -53.00
CA ALA A 87 -20.07 -8.60 -52.32
C ALA A 87 -18.79 -9.22 -51.74
N LEU A 88 -18.86 -10.45 -51.21
CA LEU A 88 -17.68 -11.22 -50.80
C LEU A 88 -16.73 -11.54 -51.96
N ARG A 89 -17.24 -11.56 -53.19
CA ARG A 89 -16.44 -11.69 -54.43
C ARG A 89 -16.02 -10.34 -55.02
N GLY A 90 -16.34 -9.23 -54.35
CA GLY A 90 -16.05 -7.87 -54.80
C GLY A 90 -16.99 -7.32 -55.87
N ILE A 91 -18.15 -7.95 -56.09
CA ILE A 91 -19.15 -7.53 -57.06
C ILE A 91 -20.18 -6.62 -56.34
N PRO A 92 -20.26 -5.33 -56.69
CA PRO A 92 -21.20 -4.41 -56.03
C PRO A 92 -22.64 -4.61 -56.53
N VAL A 93 -23.60 -4.19 -55.71
CA VAL A 93 -25.00 -4.09 -56.11
C VAL A 93 -25.20 -2.79 -56.87
N HIS A 94 -25.68 -2.91 -58.11
CA HIS A 94 -26.07 -1.76 -58.91
C HIS A 94 -27.59 -1.57 -58.86
N ASP A 95 -28.02 -0.33 -58.68
CA ASP A 95 -29.42 0.02 -58.87
C ASP A 95 -29.73 0.07 -60.38
N GLU A 96 -30.85 -0.54 -60.77
CA GLU A 96 -31.24 -0.68 -62.19
C GLU A 96 -31.46 0.67 -62.91
N GLU A 97 -31.53 1.79 -62.19
CA GLU A 97 -31.64 3.13 -62.78
C GLU A 97 -30.30 3.72 -63.27
N GLU A 98 -29.15 3.30 -62.73
CA GLU A 98 -27.84 3.89 -63.09
C GLU A 98 -27.22 3.25 -64.35
N THR A 99 -27.66 2.05 -64.72
CA THR A 99 -27.21 1.36 -65.95
C THR A 99 -27.88 1.85 -67.23
N ALA A 100 -28.89 2.73 -67.15
CA ALA A 100 -29.49 3.39 -68.31
C ALA A 100 -28.71 4.65 -68.77
N ALA A 101 -27.80 5.19 -67.95
CA ALA A 101 -27.08 6.44 -68.22
C ALA A 101 -25.62 6.26 -68.66
N ILE A 102 -25.06 5.04 -68.62
CA ILE A 102 -23.71 4.73 -69.14
C ILE A 102 -23.80 4.38 -70.63
N GLY A 103 -24.34 5.33 -71.39
CA GLY A 103 -24.24 5.39 -72.84
C GLY A 103 -23.62 6.75 -73.20
N MET A 104 -22.39 6.72 -73.70
CA MET A 104 -21.58 7.82 -74.27
C MET A 104 -20.48 8.39 -73.36
N VAL A 105 -19.25 7.99 -73.68
CA VAL A 105 -17.97 8.61 -73.27
C VAL A 105 -17.81 10.03 -73.86
N PRO A 106 -17.00 10.91 -73.24
CA PRO A 106 -17.14 12.37 -73.34
C PRO A 106 -16.40 13.01 -74.52
N ALA A 107 -16.85 14.20 -74.93
CA ALA A 107 -16.04 15.15 -75.68
C ALA A 107 -15.65 16.33 -74.77
N MET A 108 -14.35 16.50 -74.55
CA MET A 108 -13.75 17.70 -73.96
C MET A 108 -14.12 18.96 -74.75
N ALA A 109 -14.32 20.08 -74.04
CA ALA A 109 -13.51 21.30 -74.14
C ALA A 109 -14.32 22.56 -73.74
N GLY A 110 -13.68 23.47 -72.99
CA GLY A 110 -13.90 24.90 -73.18
C GLY A 110 -14.54 25.68 -72.02
N VAL A 111 -13.69 26.13 -71.08
CA VAL A 111 -13.49 27.54 -70.70
C VAL A 111 -14.70 28.49 -70.74
N GLY A 112 -14.99 29.16 -69.62
CA GLY A 112 -15.52 30.53 -69.70
C GLY A 112 -16.34 31.02 -68.51
N ALA A 113 -15.72 31.94 -67.76
CA ALA A 113 -16.27 32.79 -66.71
C ALA A 113 -17.57 33.56 -67.07
N GLY A 114 -18.27 34.06 -66.05
CA GLY A 114 -18.90 35.38 -66.15
C GLY A 114 -20.24 35.53 -65.43
N ALA A 115 -20.24 36.42 -64.44
CA ALA A 115 -21.34 36.83 -63.59
C ALA A 115 -22.56 37.49 -64.28
N ALA A 116 -23.63 37.57 -63.47
CA ALA A 116 -24.61 38.66 -63.36
C ALA A 116 -25.98 38.50 -64.04
N GLY A 117 -27.01 38.43 -63.19
CA GLY A 117 -28.01 39.49 -63.14
C GLY A 117 -29.37 39.23 -63.79
N ALA A 118 -30.40 39.50 -62.97
CA ALA A 118 -31.72 40.04 -63.29
C ALA A 118 -32.89 39.07 -63.58
N ASP A 119 -33.82 39.06 -62.62
CA ASP A 119 -35.27 38.98 -62.83
C ASP A 119 -35.72 39.87 -64.00
N PRO A 120 -36.78 39.46 -64.75
CA PRO A 120 -38.11 39.99 -64.43
C PRO A 120 -39.29 39.04 -64.72
N ALA A 121 -40.37 39.18 -63.94
CA ALA A 121 -41.75 38.84 -64.35
C ALA A 121 -42.31 39.93 -65.33
N PRO A 122 -43.55 39.87 -65.90
CA PRO A 122 -44.62 38.86 -65.85
C PRO A 122 -45.35 38.57 -67.21
N SER A 123 -46.34 37.66 -67.16
CA SER A 123 -47.71 37.76 -67.76
C SER A 123 -48.22 36.61 -68.67
N MET A 124 -49.39 36.09 -68.24
CA MET A 124 -50.62 35.72 -68.98
C MET A 124 -50.62 34.64 -70.09
N GLY A 125 -51.50 33.65 -69.89
CA GLY A 125 -52.14 32.90 -70.98
C GLY A 125 -52.84 31.60 -70.55
N ALA A 126 -54.14 31.65 -70.25
CA ALA A 126 -55.05 30.49 -70.33
C ALA A 126 -55.64 30.43 -71.77
N PRO A 127 -56.13 29.27 -72.30
CA PRO A 127 -57.46 28.77 -71.90
C PRO A 127 -57.72 27.24 -71.99
N LEU A 128 -58.78 26.82 -71.27
CA LEU A 128 -59.81 25.77 -71.53
C LEU A 128 -59.51 24.57 -72.48
N SER A 129 -59.83 23.34 -72.05
CA SER A 129 -61.12 22.68 -72.34
C SER A 129 -61.20 21.21 -71.83
N ALA A 130 -62.42 20.74 -71.60
CA ALA A 130 -62.84 19.51 -70.94
C ALA A 130 -62.91 18.26 -71.85
N ARG A 131 -62.99 17.04 -71.25
CA ARG A 131 -64.09 16.06 -71.45
C ARG A 131 -63.87 14.70 -70.75
N THR A 132 -64.91 14.24 -70.04
CA THR A 132 -65.27 12.85 -69.74
C THR A 132 -65.92 12.18 -70.97
N PRO A 133 -65.88 10.85 -71.12
CA PRO A 133 -67.06 9.95 -70.92
C PRO A 133 -66.71 8.58 -70.25
N GLU A 134 -67.47 8.05 -69.28
CA GLU A 134 -68.54 6.99 -69.36
C GLU A 134 -68.13 5.68 -70.10
N ASP A 135 -67.80 4.56 -69.40
CA ASP A 135 -68.64 3.37 -68.97
C ASP A 135 -68.41 2.15 -69.91
N PRO A 136 -68.67 0.82 -69.65
CA PRO A 136 -69.13 0.07 -68.45
C PRO A 136 -68.45 -1.30 -68.11
N ALA A 137 -68.75 -1.78 -66.89
CA ALA A 137 -68.99 -3.15 -66.39
C ALA A 137 -68.16 -4.37 -66.86
N LEU A 138 -67.61 -5.15 -65.90
CA LEU A 138 -67.70 -6.63 -65.82
C LEU A 138 -67.34 -7.19 -64.40
N TYR A 139 -68.31 -7.88 -63.78
CA TYR A 139 -68.32 -8.94 -62.73
C TYR A 139 -67.49 -8.76 -61.43
N ALA A 140 -68.06 -8.61 -60.22
CA ALA A 140 -68.92 -9.50 -59.42
C ALA A 140 -68.24 -10.82 -58.98
N GLU A 141 -67.91 -10.94 -57.68
CA GLU A 141 -68.09 -12.16 -56.89
C GLU A 141 -68.24 -11.75 -55.41
N ALA A 142 -69.25 -12.31 -54.75
CA ALA A 142 -69.64 -12.00 -53.39
C ALA A 142 -68.88 -12.85 -52.37
N GLU A 143 -68.37 -12.25 -51.31
CA GLU A 143 -68.14 -12.97 -50.05
C GLU A 143 -68.83 -12.26 -48.88
N ASP A 144 -69.55 -13.10 -48.15
CA ASP A 144 -70.56 -12.86 -47.14
C ASP A 144 -69.88 -12.55 -45.79
N TYR A 145 -69.99 -11.31 -45.28
CA TYR A 145 -69.62 -10.99 -43.89
C TYR A 145 -70.87 -10.94 -43.01
N PRO A 146 -71.03 -11.83 -42.02
CA PRO A 146 -72.18 -11.79 -41.13
C PRO A 146 -72.09 -10.60 -40.15
N PRO A 147 -73.23 -9.98 -39.76
CA PRO A 147 -73.21 -8.87 -38.83
C PRO A 147 -72.98 -9.38 -37.40
N ARG A 148 -71.81 -9.13 -36.81
CA ARG A 148 -71.57 -9.40 -35.39
C ARG A 148 -71.89 -8.18 -34.53
N ARG A 149 -73.00 -8.29 -33.79
CA ARG A 149 -73.29 -7.49 -32.58
C ARG A 149 -72.05 -7.43 -31.68
N ARG A 150 -71.48 -6.25 -31.44
CA ARG A 150 -70.30 -6.14 -30.54
C ARG A 150 -70.28 -4.85 -29.73
N GLY A 151 -71.31 -4.63 -28.91
CA GLY A 151 -71.33 -3.57 -27.89
C GLY A 151 -70.77 -3.98 -26.52
N ARG A 152 -70.56 -5.29 -26.26
CA ARG A 152 -70.09 -5.81 -24.95
C ARG A 152 -68.74 -6.51 -24.98
N VAL A 153 -68.43 -7.28 -26.03
CA VAL A 153 -67.17 -8.03 -26.13
C VAL A 153 -65.95 -7.10 -26.28
N GLY A 154 -66.11 -5.96 -26.96
CA GLY A 154 -65.07 -4.93 -27.04
C GLY A 154 -64.73 -4.33 -25.67
N ARG A 155 -65.73 -4.14 -24.80
CA ARG A 155 -65.53 -3.65 -23.43
C ARG A 155 -64.85 -4.68 -22.54
N VAL A 156 -65.16 -5.98 -22.70
CA VAL A 156 -64.48 -7.06 -21.97
C VAL A 156 -63.01 -7.15 -22.37
N LEU A 157 -62.69 -7.04 -23.66
CA LEU A 157 -61.31 -7.01 -24.14
C LEU A 157 -60.55 -5.77 -23.67
N LEU A 158 -61.21 -4.60 -23.61
CA LEU A 158 -60.63 -3.37 -23.05
C LEU A 158 -60.32 -3.49 -21.56
N TRP A 159 -61.23 -4.09 -20.78
CA TRP A 159 -61.00 -4.36 -19.36
C TRP A 159 -59.89 -5.41 -19.14
N LEU A 160 -59.82 -6.45 -19.97
CA LEU A 160 -58.73 -7.43 -19.92
C LEU A 160 -57.38 -6.78 -20.26
N LEU A 161 -57.32 -5.92 -21.28
CA LEU A 161 -56.12 -5.16 -21.62
C LEU A 161 -55.70 -4.23 -20.47
N LEU A 162 -56.65 -3.51 -19.86
CA LEU A 162 -56.39 -2.65 -18.71
C LEU A 162 -55.84 -3.44 -17.51
N VAL A 163 -56.42 -4.61 -17.21
CA VAL A 163 -55.94 -5.49 -16.14
C VAL A 163 -54.55 -6.04 -16.47
N LEU A 164 -54.27 -6.36 -17.74
CA LEU A 164 -52.94 -6.81 -18.17
C LEU A 164 -51.89 -5.69 -18.04
N ILE A 165 -52.25 -4.46 -18.38
CA ILE A 165 -51.37 -3.29 -18.19
C ILE A 165 -51.15 -3.01 -16.70
N LEU A 166 -52.19 -3.09 -15.87
CA LEU A 166 -52.06 -2.96 -14.42
C LEU A 166 -51.22 -4.09 -13.81
N ALA A 167 -51.38 -5.32 -14.29
CA ALA A 167 -50.58 -6.45 -13.84
C ALA A 167 -49.12 -6.32 -14.29
N ALA A 168 -48.86 -5.85 -15.50
CA ALA A 168 -47.51 -5.55 -15.99
C ALA A 168 -46.87 -4.39 -15.20
N GLY A 169 -47.64 -3.32 -14.93
CA GLY A 169 -47.18 -2.20 -14.10
C GLY A 169 -46.93 -2.59 -12.65
N ALA A 170 -47.78 -3.44 -12.06
CA ALA A 170 -47.57 -3.98 -10.73
C ALA A 170 -46.39 -4.95 -10.67
N ALA A 171 -46.19 -5.78 -11.70
CA ALA A 171 -45.03 -6.67 -11.81
C ALA A 171 -43.73 -5.86 -11.98
N TRP A 172 -43.75 -4.77 -12.75
CA TRP A 172 -42.61 -3.86 -12.90
C TRP A 172 -42.31 -3.11 -11.59
N ALA A 173 -43.34 -2.56 -10.93
CA ALA A 173 -43.18 -1.90 -9.64
C ALA A 173 -42.70 -2.85 -8.52
N LEU A 174 -43.16 -4.11 -8.56
CA LEU A 174 -42.68 -5.15 -7.65
C LEU A 174 -41.21 -5.49 -7.97
N ALA A 175 -40.83 -5.62 -9.24
CA ALA A 175 -39.44 -5.86 -9.62
C ALA A 175 -38.50 -4.71 -9.19
N GLU A 176 -38.94 -3.46 -9.34
CA GLU A 176 -38.20 -2.28 -8.87
C GLU A 176 -38.07 -2.29 -7.34
N MET A 177 -39.13 -2.65 -6.62
CA MET A 177 -39.12 -2.72 -5.16
C MET A 177 -38.29 -3.88 -4.59
N LEU A 178 -37.98 -4.90 -5.40
CA LEU A 178 -37.07 -5.99 -5.06
C LEU A 178 -35.65 -5.81 -5.64
N SER A 179 -35.35 -4.68 -6.30
CA SER A 179 -34.00 -4.42 -6.80
C SER A 179 -33.07 -4.04 -5.64
N PRO A 180 -31.86 -4.63 -5.56
CA PRO A 180 -30.93 -4.30 -4.48
C PRO A 180 -30.55 -2.81 -4.53
N GLN A 181 -30.47 -2.20 -3.35
CA GLN A 181 -29.96 -0.83 -3.24
C GLN A 181 -28.47 -0.88 -3.58
N ARG A 182 -28.06 -0.03 -4.54
CA ARG A 182 -26.65 0.09 -4.91
C ARG A 182 -26.01 1.24 -4.14
N VAL A 183 -24.86 0.98 -3.56
CA VAL A 183 -24.08 1.94 -2.77
C VAL A 183 -22.71 2.11 -3.42
N GLU A 184 -22.17 3.31 -3.34
CA GLU A 184 -20.85 3.65 -3.86
C GLU A 184 -19.79 3.39 -2.78
N ILE A 185 -18.68 2.78 -3.17
CA ILE A 185 -17.58 2.48 -2.26
C ILE A 185 -16.82 3.79 -1.95
N PRO A 186 -16.71 4.20 -0.68
CA PRO A 186 -15.99 5.42 -0.29
C PRO A 186 -14.48 5.25 -0.50
N ASP A 187 -13.79 6.38 -0.66
CA ASP A 187 -12.33 6.41 -0.68
C ASP A 187 -11.80 6.38 0.75
N ILE A 188 -11.06 5.32 1.08
CA ILE A 188 -10.57 5.00 2.42
C ILE A 188 -9.03 4.91 2.48
N GLU A 189 -8.34 5.22 1.37
CA GLU A 189 -6.88 5.11 1.30
C GLU A 189 -6.21 5.96 2.40
N GLY A 190 -5.31 5.36 3.16
CA GLY A 190 -4.62 6.00 4.27
C GLY A 190 -5.45 6.19 5.56
N MET A 191 -6.70 5.73 5.60
CA MET A 191 -7.49 5.71 6.85
C MET A 191 -7.00 4.61 7.77
N SER A 192 -7.15 4.81 9.09
CA SER A 192 -6.90 3.73 10.05
C SER A 192 -7.87 2.57 9.80
N ARG A 193 -7.45 1.34 10.09
CA ARG A 193 -8.33 0.16 10.01
C ARG A 193 -9.69 0.39 10.68
N THR A 194 -9.72 1.04 11.84
CA THR A 194 -10.96 1.31 12.59
C THR A 194 -11.85 2.29 11.85
N ASP A 195 -11.29 3.37 11.31
CA ASP A 195 -12.05 4.41 10.61
C ASP A 195 -12.55 3.90 9.26
N ALA A 196 -11.72 3.17 8.51
CA ALA A 196 -12.10 2.56 7.25
C ALA A 196 -13.27 1.57 7.42
N VAL A 197 -13.22 0.73 8.45
CA VAL A 197 -14.31 -0.21 8.75
C VAL A 197 -15.58 0.53 9.15
N SER A 198 -15.49 1.60 9.94
CA SER A 198 -16.64 2.44 10.29
C SER A 198 -17.28 3.06 9.06
N GLU A 199 -16.48 3.69 8.19
CA GLU A 199 -16.94 4.35 6.96
C GLU A 199 -17.64 3.35 6.01
N LEU A 200 -17.07 2.16 5.83
CA LEU A 200 -17.68 1.10 5.02
C LEU A 200 -19.01 0.59 5.62
N ASN A 201 -19.08 0.43 6.95
CA ASN A 201 -20.31 0.02 7.63
C ASN A 201 -21.40 1.10 7.56
N GLU A 202 -21.05 2.39 7.60
CA GLU A 202 -22.01 3.50 7.44
C GLU A 202 -22.70 3.46 6.06
N GLN A 203 -22.00 2.96 5.05
CA GLN A 203 -22.52 2.70 3.71
C GLN A 203 -23.29 1.37 3.59
N ASN A 204 -23.50 0.63 4.70
CA ASN A 204 -24.07 -0.71 4.73
C ASN A 204 -23.29 -1.71 3.88
N LEU A 205 -21.96 -1.59 3.83
CA LEU A 205 -21.06 -2.56 3.20
C LEU A 205 -20.51 -3.52 4.28
N ASP A 206 -20.13 -4.73 3.89
CA ASP A 206 -19.60 -5.77 4.80
C ASP A 206 -18.12 -6.03 4.51
N PRO A 207 -17.17 -5.33 5.18
CA PRO A 207 -15.75 -5.46 4.89
C PRO A 207 -15.12 -6.72 5.51
N GLU A 208 -14.45 -7.52 4.68
CA GLU A 208 -13.54 -8.60 5.08
C GLU A 208 -12.09 -8.09 5.03
N ILE A 209 -11.36 -8.20 6.13
CA ILE A 209 -10.04 -7.60 6.27
C ILE A 209 -8.96 -8.58 5.82
N GLU A 210 -8.14 -8.17 4.86
CA GLU A 210 -6.91 -8.84 4.46
C GLU A 210 -5.72 -7.91 4.66
N THR A 211 -4.55 -8.47 4.98
CA THR A 211 -3.31 -7.73 5.19
C THR A 211 -2.33 -8.03 4.05
N GLU A 212 -1.73 -7.00 3.47
CA GLU A 212 -0.77 -7.08 2.36
C GLU A 212 0.43 -6.15 2.64
N PRO A 213 1.68 -6.57 2.35
CA PRO A 213 2.84 -5.68 2.47
C PRO A 213 2.73 -4.51 1.50
N HIS A 214 3.11 -3.31 1.96
CA HIS A 214 3.05 -2.09 1.17
C HIS A 214 4.15 -1.10 1.60
N ASP A 215 4.95 -0.65 0.64
CA ASP A 215 6.14 0.17 0.91
C ASP A 215 5.82 1.62 1.30
N ASP A 216 4.77 2.21 0.71
CA ASP A 216 4.47 3.63 0.87
C ASP A 216 3.42 3.96 1.95
N ILE A 217 2.75 2.94 2.49
CA ILE A 217 1.62 3.11 3.42
C ILE A 217 2.01 2.45 4.73
N ASP A 218 2.00 3.23 5.81
CA ASP A 218 2.33 2.75 7.16
C ASP A 218 1.44 1.55 7.56
N GLU A 219 1.98 0.70 8.43
CA GLU A 219 1.24 -0.44 9.00
C GLU A 219 -0.11 0.00 9.60
N ASP A 220 -1.11 -0.88 9.52
CA ASP A 220 -2.48 -0.68 10.04
C ASP A 220 -3.31 0.40 9.33
N LEU A 221 -2.83 0.95 8.22
CA LEU A 221 -3.59 1.85 7.35
C LEU A 221 -4.20 1.11 6.15
N ALA A 222 -5.35 1.57 5.69
CA ALA A 222 -6.02 1.00 4.53
C ALA A 222 -5.30 1.36 3.21
N ILE A 223 -5.02 0.34 2.41
CA ILE A 223 -4.42 0.48 1.08
C ILE A 223 -5.52 0.69 0.04
N ARG A 224 -6.48 -0.23 -0.02
CA ARG A 224 -7.51 -0.30 -1.06
C ARG A 224 -8.65 -1.23 -0.65
N THR A 225 -9.73 -1.18 -1.41
CA THR A 225 -10.79 -2.20 -1.38
C THR A 225 -10.86 -2.96 -2.70
N ASP A 226 -11.42 -4.18 -2.66
CA ASP A 226 -11.88 -4.91 -3.85
C ASP A 226 -13.34 -5.36 -3.63
N PRO A 227 -14.34 -4.80 -4.35
CA PRO A 227 -14.24 -3.84 -5.47
C PRO A 227 -13.71 -2.45 -5.07
N GLY A 228 -13.24 -1.65 -6.03
CA GLY A 228 -12.46 -0.42 -5.77
C GLY A 228 -13.30 0.81 -5.40
N ALA A 229 -12.65 1.84 -4.85
CA ALA A 229 -13.30 3.11 -4.51
C ALA A 229 -14.03 3.74 -5.73
N GLY A 230 -15.24 4.26 -5.50
CA GLY A 230 -16.13 4.82 -6.53
C GLY A 230 -16.95 3.78 -7.33
N GLU A 231 -16.72 2.47 -7.12
CA GLU A 231 -17.54 1.43 -7.73
C GLU A 231 -18.88 1.28 -7.00
N GLN A 232 -19.92 0.86 -7.74
CA GLN A 232 -21.26 0.65 -7.18
C GLN A 232 -21.52 -0.83 -6.96
N VAL A 233 -21.76 -1.20 -5.70
CA VAL A 233 -22.04 -2.58 -5.28
C VAL A 233 -23.42 -2.66 -4.63
N ASP A 234 -23.97 -3.88 -4.53
CA ASP A 234 -25.22 -4.09 -3.80
C ASP A 234 -24.96 -3.88 -2.29
N ALA A 235 -25.88 -3.24 -1.59
CA ALA A 235 -25.81 -3.12 -0.13
C ALA A 235 -25.67 -4.52 0.51
N GLU A 236 -24.92 -4.58 1.60
CA GLU A 236 -24.56 -5.81 2.34
C GLU A 236 -23.69 -6.80 1.54
N SER A 237 -23.09 -6.38 0.41
CA SER A 237 -22.12 -7.21 -0.32
C SER A 237 -20.81 -7.32 0.46
N PRO A 238 -20.15 -8.50 0.45
CA PRO A 238 -18.81 -8.64 0.99
C PRO A 238 -17.81 -7.87 0.12
N ILE A 239 -16.95 -7.09 0.75
CA ILE A 239 -15.86 -6.34 0.10
C ILE A 239 -14.57 -6.67 0.82
N THR A 240 -13.49 -6.90 0.10
CA THR A 240 -12.18 -7.10 0.74
C THR A 240 -11.53 -5.75 1.01
N LEU A 241 -11.23 -5.46 2.27
CA LEU A 241 -10.46 -4.32 2.74
C LEU A 241 -9.01 -4.74 2.92
N TYR A 242 -8.11 -4.20 2.10
CA TYR A 242 -6.67 -4.44 2.20
C TYR A 242 -6.05 -3.42 3.15
N ILE A 243 -5.44 -3.91 4.23
CA ILE A 243 -4.70 -3.14 5.22
C ILE A 243 -3.20 -3.38 5.00
N SER A 244 -2.41 -2.33 5.15
CA SER A 244 -0.95 -2.40 5.05
C SER A 244 -0.36 -3.21 6.20
N ALA A 245 0.49 -4.16 5.86
CA ALA A 245 1.41 -4.83 6.79
C ALA A 245 2.65 -3.96 7.09
N GLY A 246 2.75 -2.77 6.50
CA GLY A 246 3.99 -2.02 6.37
C GLY A 246 4.90 -2.61 5.29
N GLN A 247 6.12 -2.06 5.20
CA GLN A 247 7.18 -2.61 4.36
C GLN A 247 7.60 -3.99 4.87
N ASP A 248 7.98 -4.90 3.96
CA ASP A 248 8.49 -6.22 4.33
C ASP A 248 9.56 -6.08 5.40
N SER A 249 9.41 -6.76 6.54
CA SER A 249 10.33 -6.65 7.67
C SER A 249 11.21 -7.88 7.81
N VAL A 250 12.47 -7.69 8.16
CA VAL A 250 13.45 -8.75 8.36
C VAL A 250 14.12 -8.57 9.72
N VAL A 251 14.41 -9.69 10.39
CA VAL A 251 15.12 -9.70 11.67
C VAL A 251 16.62 -9.78 11.41
N ILE A 252 17.40 -8.91 12.03
CA ILE A 252 18.86 -8.99 12.00
C ILE A 252 19.29 -10.25 12.77
N PRO A 253 20.00 -11.21 12.17
CA PRO A 253 20.36 -12.45 12.85
C PRO A 253 21.22 -12.23 14.09
N ASP A 254 20.99 -13.05 15.11
CA ASP A 254 21.95 -13.17 16.21
C ASP A 254 23.24 -13.85 15.75
N GLY A 255 24.34 -13.60 16.47
CA GLY A 255 25.62 -14.29 16.24
C GLY A 255 26.47 -13.71 15.11
N LEU A 256 26.20 -12.47 14.70
CA LEU A 256 27.04 -11.75 13.74
C LEU A 256 28.38 -11.30 14.35
N GLN A 257 28.44 -11.13 15.68
CA GLN A 257 29.65 -10.70 16.37
C GLN A 257 30.82 -11.67 16.12
N GLY A 258 32.00 -11.11 15.84
CA GLY A 258 33.20 -11.86 15.53
C GLY A 258 33.30 -12.34 14.08
N GLN A 259 32.26 -12.16 13.26
CA GLN A 259 32.32 -12.45 11.84
C GLN A 259 33.10 -11.37 11.08
N SER A 260 33.63 -11.72 9.91
CA SER A 260 34.25 -10.76 8.99
C SER A 260 33.19 -9.92 8.27
N GLU A 261 33.57 -8.74 7.80
CA GLU A 261 32.71 -7.87 6.98
C GLU A 261 32.12 -8.63 5.77
N ASP A 262 32.89 -9.51 5.13
CA ASP A 262 32.45 -10.31 3.98
C ASP A 262 31.34 -11.31 4.35
N GLU A 263 31.45 -11.97 5.50
CA GLU A 263 30.44 -12.93 6.01
C GLU A 263 29.14 -12.19 6.40
N VAL A 264 29.27 -11.02 7.03
CA VAL A 264 28.13 -10.18 7.38
C VAL A 264 27.43 -9.66 6.13
N ARG A 265 28.20 -9.24 5.12
CA ARG A 265 27.66 -8.81 3.83
C ARG A 265 26.87 -9.90 3.13
N GLU A 266 27.39 -11.12 3.06
CA GLU A 266 26.66 -12.25 2.48
C GLU A 266 25.34 -12.50 3.22
N THR A 267 25.37 -12.44 4.56
CA THR A 267 24.17 -12.57 5.38
C THR A 267 23.15 -11.45 5.10
N PHE A 268 23.60 -10.21 4.96
CA PHE A 268 22.72 -9.07 4.68
C PHE A 268 22.16 -9.11 3.25
N ASP A 269 22.97 -9.49 2.27
CA ASP A 269 22.53 -9.67 0.88
C ASP A 269 21.43 -10.74 0.78
N GLU A 270 21.53 -11.84 1.54
CA GLU A 270 20.49 -12.89 1.61
C GLU A 270 19.18 -12.40 2.22
N LEU A 271 19.26 -11.47 3.18
CA LEU A 271 18.13 -10.86 3.87
C LEU A 271 17.57 -9.65 3.11
N GLY A 272 18.28 -9.16 2.11
CA GLY A 272 17.94 -7.93 1.39
C GLY A 272 18.18 -6.67 2.24
N LEU A 273 19.15 -6.70 3.16
CA LEU A 273 19.59 -5.54 3.94
C LEU A 273 20.80 -4.89 3.26
N GLU A 274 20.95 -3.59 3.44
CA GLU A 274 22.11 -2.84 2.93
C GLU A 274 23.11 -2.57 4.06
N ILE A 275 24.41 -2.55 3.75
CA ILE A 275 25.42 -2.10 4.71
C ILE A 275 25.49 -0.57 4.65
N GLY A 276 25.34 0.07 5.81
CA GLY A 276 25.43 1.51 6.00
C GLY A 276 26.87 1.99 6.26
N GLU A 277 27.04 2.81 7.30
CA GLU A 277 28.34 3.30 7.76
C GLU A 277 29.11 2.18 8.46
N ILE A 278 30.41 2.06 8.13
CA ILE A 278 31.33 1.17 8.84
C ILE A 278 32.24 2.04 9.70
N THR A 279 32.18 1.81 11.02
CA THR A 279 32.99 2.51 12.01
C THR A 279 33.89 1.53 12.74
N ASP A 280 35.06 1.99 13.17
CA ASP A 280 35.99 1.17 13.95
C ASP A 280 35.95 1.58 15.42
N ASP A 281 35.93 0.60 16.33
CA ASP A 281 35.98 0.82 17.78
C ASP A 281 36.95 -0.17 18.46
N THR A 282 37.29 0.11 19.71
CA THR A 282 38.13 -0.74 20.56
C THR A 282 37.32 -1.84 21.23
N HIS A 283 37.86 -3.06 21.27
CA HIS A 283 37.24 -4.18 21.98
C HIS A 283 38.32 -5.09 22.58
N PRO A 284 38.15 -5.59 23.83
CA PRO A 284 39.16 -6.45 24.47
C PRO A 284 39.34 -7.81 23.79
N SER A 285 38.24 -8.42 23.35
CA SER A 285 38.21 -9.81 22.89
C SER A 285 38.00 -10.03 21.38
N VAL A 286 37.51 -9.02 20.66
CA VAL A 286 37.11 -9.16 19.25
C VAL A 286 38.31 -8.80 18.39
N GLU A 287 38.79 -9.74 17.59
CA GLU A 287 39.96 -9.56 16.72
C GLU A 287 39.79 -8.39 15.74
N GLU A 288 40.91 -7.80 15.31
CA GLU A 288 40.94 -6.78 14.25
C GLU A 288 40.17 -7.23 13.00
N ASP A 289 39.47 -6.31 12.36
CA ASP A 289 38.62 -6.54 11.17
C ASP A 289 37.43 -7.49 11.41
N ARG A 290 36.99 -7.67 12.66
CA ARG A 290 35.78 -8.42 13.02
C ARG A 290 34.68 -7.53 13.56
N LEU A 291 33.43 -7.94 13.34
CA LEU A 291 32.26 -7.21 13.81
C LEU A 291 32.14 -7.23 15.34
N ILE A 292 32.02 -6.06 15.95
CA ILE A 292 31.68 -5.88 17.38
C ILE A 292 30.17 -5.89 17.55
N SER A 293 29.49 -5.03 16.80
CA SER A 293 28.05 -4.81 16.89
C SER A 293 27.50 -4.18 15.60
N THR A 294 26.19 -4.16 15.48
CA THR A 294 25.45 -3.47 14.41
C THR A 294 24.55 -2.38 15.02
N ASP A 295 24.18 -1.39 14.22
CA ASP A 295 23.11 -0.44 14.53
C ASP A 295 22.17 -0.35 13.33
N PRO A 296 20.91 -0.80 13.41
CA PRO A 296 20.21 -1.42 14.55
C PRO A 296 20.84 -2.70 15.10
N GLU A 297 20.57 -3.05 16.37
CA GLU A 297 21.22 -4.17 17.07
C GLU A 297 20.79 -5.54 16.53
N ALA A 298 21.63 -6.56 16.72
CA ALA A 298 21.27 -7.94 16.39
C ALA A 298 20.01 -8.39 17.15
N GLY A 299 19.09 -9.07 16.46
CA GLY A 299 17.78 -9.46 16.97
C GLY A 299 16.68 -8.41 16.74
N GLU A 300 17.02 -7.18 16.34
CA GLU A 300 16.02 -6.16 16.00
C GLU A 300 15.36 -6.43 14.64
N THR A 301 14.12 -5.95 14.49
CA THR A 301 13.35 -6.05 13.25
C THR A 301 13.45 -4.74 12.50
N VAL A 302 13.89 -4.82 11.25
CA VAL A 302 14.09 -3.67 10.37
C VAL A 302 13.36 -3.89 9.05
N SER A 303 13.07 -2.81 8.33
CA SER A 303 12.47 -2.93 7.00
C SER A 303 13.49 -3.49 6.00
N GLN A 304 13.04 -4.32 5.07
CA GLN A 304 13.85 -4.85 4.00
C GLN A 304 14.37 -3.69 3.13
N GLY A 305 15.65 -3.73 2.76
CA GLY A 305 16.35 -2.65 2.07
C GLY A 305 16.85 -1.54 2.99
N SER A 306 16.60 -1.61 4.30
CA SER A 306 17.21 -0.66 5.25
C SER A 306 18.72 -0.85 5.32
N SER A 307 19.43 0.25 5.59
CA SER A 307 20.86 0.23 5.85
C SER A 307 21.13 -0.06 7.33
N VAL A 308 22.05 -0.97 7.59
CA VAL A 308 22.52 -1.33 8.94
C VAL A 308 24.00 -0.96 9.06
N ASP A 309 24.33 -0.14 10.04
CA ASP A 309 25.68 0.31 10.31
C ASP A 309 26.47 -0.79 11.04
N LEU A 310 27.77 -0.87 10.77
CA LEU A 310 28.66 -1.87 11.34
C LEU A 310 29.71 -1.20 12.22
N VAL A 311 29.90 -1.74 13.42
CA VAL A 311 31.02 -1.38 14.30
C VAL A 311 32.02 -2.52 14.26
N MET A 312 33.20 -2.26 13.71
CA MET A 312 34.28 -3.22 13.53
C MET A 312 35.37 -3.00 14.59
N SER A 313 36.06 -4.06 14.97
CA SER A 313 37.19 -3.95 15.91
C SER A 313 38.44 -3.47 15.20
N ASN A 314 39.09 -2.47 15.79
CA ASN A 314 40.42 -2.01 15.39
C ASN A 314 41.57 -2.82 16.02
N GLY A 315 41.27 -3.86 16.79
CA GLY A 315 42.28 -4.70 17.47
C GLY A 315 43.04 -3.99 18.60
N GLN A 316 42.53 -2.86 19.09
CA GLN A 316 43.12 -2.08 20.17
C GLN A 316 42.20 -2.02 21.39
N VAL A 317 42.82 -1.71 22.53
CA VAL A 317 42.15 -1.49 23.81
C VAL A 317 42.64 -0.18 24.42
N VAL A 318 41.73 0.53 25.09
CA VAL A 318 42.07 1.76 25.81
C VAL A 318 42.77 1.42 27.12
N MET A 319 43.99 1.92 27.32
CA MET A 319 44.76 1.69 28.53
C MET A 319 44.08 2.37 29.74
N PRO A 320 43.71 1.62 30.80
CA PRO A 320 43.09 2.20 31.99
C PRO A 320 44.12 2.94 32.86
N GLY A 321 43.63 3.80 33.74
CA GLY A 321 44.45 4.51 34.72
C GLY A 321 44.83 3.62 35.90
N VAL A 322 46.01 3.00 35.84
CA VAL A 322 46.55 2.15 36.91
C VAL A 322 47.67 2.81 37.71
N PHE A 323 47.95 4.09 37.48
CA PHE A 323 48.96 4.82 38.24
C PHE A 323 48.50 5.09 39.68
N ASN A 324 49.39 4.91 40.65
CA ASN A 324 49.13 5.12 42.08
C ASN A 324 48.02 4.22 42.66
N THR A 325 47.70 3.10 41.99
CA THR A 325 46.83 2.05 42.52
C THR A 325 47.64 0.91 43.11
N ASN A 326 46.99 0.03 43.86
CA ASN A 326 47.64 -1.18 44.36
C ASN A 326 47.87 -2.16 43.20
N GLN A 327 49.00 -2.89 43.23
CA GLN A 327 49.35 -3.87 42.20
C GLN A 327 48.25 -4.90 41.91
N TYR A 328 47.48 -5.33 42.92
CA TYR A 328 46.43 -6.33 42.75
C TYR A 328 45.21 -5.74 42.02
N ASP A 329 44.83 -4.50 42.35
CA ASP A 329 43.74 -3.80 41.67
C ASP A 329 44.11 -3.48 40.22
N ALA A 330 45.36 -3.02 40.02
CA ALA A 330 45.89 -2.78 38.68
C ALA A 330 45.90 -4.04 37.82
N GLN A 331 46.32 -5.17 38.40
CA GLN A 331 46.31 -6.46 37.72
C GLN A 331 44.90 -6.86 37.31
N ALA A 332 43.95 -6.82 38.24
CA ALA A 332 42.57 -7.21 37.98
C ALA A 332 41.94 -6.38 36.85
N VAL A 333 42.19 -5.06 36.84
CA VAL A 333 41.67 -4.16 35.79
C VAL A 333 42.28 -4.44 34.42
N LEU A 334 43.56 -4.81 34.34
CA LEU A 334 44.21 -5.13 33.07
C LEU A 334 43.86 -6.54 32.57
N GLU A 335 43.68 -7.50 33.47
CA GLU A 335 43.25 -8.86 33.13
C GLU A 335 41.80 -8.90 32.63
N ASP A 336 40.92 -8.03 33.13
CA ASP A 336 39.54 -7.86 32.61
C ASP A 336 39.52 -7.40 31.15
N LEU A 337 40.56 -6.67 30.73
CA LEU A 337 40.78 -6.24 29.36
C LEU A 337 41.58 -7.27 28.52
N GLU A 338 41.76 -8.48 29.04
CA GLU A 338 42.53 -9.57 28.43
C GLU A 338 43.99 -9.20 28.10
N LEU A 339 44.56 -8.26 28.84
CA LEU A 339 45.96 -7.86 28.74
C LEU A 339 46.84 -8.74 29.64
N ASN A 340 48.04 -9.03 29.18
CA ASN A 340 49.03 -9.79 29.96
C ASN A 340 49.77 -8.84 30.90
N VAL A 341 49.89 -9.16 32.19
CA VAL A 341 50.54 -8.29 33.17
C VAL A 341 51.88 -8.87 33.65
N GLU A 342 52.94 -8.07 33.60
CA GLU A 342 54.25 -8.38 34.19
C GLU A 342 54.65 -7.33 35.22
N PHE A 343 55.25 -7.76 36.34
CA PHE A 343 55.68 -6.85 37.40
C PHE A 343 57.20 -6.70 37.44
N VAL A 344 57.66 -5.47 37.60
CA VAL A 344 59.07 -5.12 37.84
C VAL A 344 59.16 -4.28 39.10
N GLU A 345 59.94 -4.73 40.06
CA GLU A 345 60.16 -3.98 41.31
C GLU A 345 61.12 -2.80 41.07
N SER A 346 60.81 -1.66 41.67
CA SER A 346 61.63 -0.45 41.63
C SER A 346 61.67 0.21 43.00
N GLU A 347 62.88 0.41 43.53
CA GLU A 347 63.08 1.09 44.81
C GLU A 347 62.53 2.52 44.76
N ASN A 348 61.57 2.82 45.65
CA ASN A 348 60.98 4.15 45.72
C ASN A 348 60.44 4.41 47.14
N GLY A 349 61.01 5.42 47.82
CA GLY A 349 60.58 5.82 49.17
C GLY A 349 59.46 6.87 49.21
N GLU A 350 59.01 7.38 48.06
CA GLU A 350 57.92 8.36 47.96
C GLU A 350 56.54 7.70 47.99
N TYR A 351 56.45 6.45 47.51
CA TYR A 351 55.20 5.70 47.41
C TYR A 351 55.17 4.53 48.40
N THR A 352 53.96 4.11 48.76
CA THR A 352 53.78 2.90 49.59
C THR A 352 54.25 1.66 48.83
N PRO A 353 54.95 0.71 49.50
CA PRO A 353 55.32 -0.55 48.85
C PRO A 353 54.11 -1.29 48.28
N GLY A 354 54.23 -1.81 47.05
CA GLY A 354 53.12 -2.47 46.33
C GLY A 354 52.25 -1.52 45.50
N THR A 355 52.59 -0.23 45.42
CA THR A 355 51.92 0.76 44.56
C THR A 355 52.53 0.79 43.16
N VAL A 356 51.68 0.87 42.13
CA VAL A 356 52.09 1.05 40.74
C VAL A 356 52.60 2.49 40.53
N ILE A 357 53.85 2.61 40.12
CA ILE A 357 54.53 3.90 39.87
C ILE A 357 54.90 4.10 38.39
N GLY A 358 54.66 3.11 37.54
CA GLY A 358 54.88 3.20 36.10
C GLY A 358 54.24 2.03 35.36
N GLN A 359 53.93 2.27 34.08
CA GLN A 359 53.32 1.29 33.18
C GLN A 359 53.98 1.41 31.79
N GLN A 360 54.30 0.28 31.18
CA GLN A 360 54.94 0.21 29.86
C GLN A 360 54.34 -0.91 29.03
N VAL A 361 54.25 -0.72 27.71
CA VAL A 361 53.90 -1.76 26.73
C VAL A 361 54.99 -1.77 25.67
N ASP A 362 55.55 -2.94 25.37
CA ASP A 362 56.68 -3.11 24.44
C ASP A 362 57.88 -2.17 24.71
N GLY A 363 58.14 -1.89 25.98
CA GLY A 363 59.23 -0.99 26.42
C GLY A 363 58.95 0.51 26.19
N SER A 364 57.74 0.86 25.78
CA SER A 364 57.28 2.25 25.67
C SER A 364 56.39 2.61 26.87
N SER A 365 56.60 3.76 27.48
CA SER A 365 55.73 4.26 28.56
C SER A 365 54.35 4.58 28.00
N VAL A 366 53.31 4.05 28.62
CA VAL A 366 51.90 4.32 28.28
C VAL A 366 51.21 5.07 29.41
N GLN A 367 50.11 5.74 29.13
CA GLN A 367 49.29 6.49 30.07
C GLN A 367 47.83 6.06 29.96
N ALA A 368 47.01 6.49 30.92
CA ALA A 368 45.57 6.30 30.85
C ALA A 368 45.01 6.98 29.59
N GLY A 369 44.22 6.24 28.81
CA GLY A 369 43.63 6.70 27.55
C GLY A 369 44.46 6.42 26.31
N ASP A 370 45.69 5.91 26.43
CA ASP A 370 46.47 5.48 25.27
C ASP A 370 45.86 4.22 24.65
N LEU A 371 45.86 4.14 23.31
CA LEU A 371 45.45 2.94 22.58
C LEU A 371 46.62 1.96 22.50
N ILE A 372 46.41 0.75 23.00
CA ILE A 372 47.40 -0.33 22.98
C ILE A 372 46.83 -1.55 22.24
N PRO A 373 47.66 -2.35 21.55
CA PRO A 373 47.18 -3.58 20.92
C PRO A 373 46.54 -4.51 21.96
N GLN A 374 45.45 -5.17 21.57
CA GLN A 374 44.83 -6.22 22.38
C GLN A 374 45.85 -7.32 22.71
N GLN A 375 45.64 -8.01 23.84
CA GLN A 375 46.51 -9.11 24.31
C GLN A 375 47.99 -8.73 24.51
N SER A 376 48.33 -7.44 24.50
CA SER A 376 49.70 -6.98 24.73
C SER A 376 50.15 -7.23 26.17
N THR A 377 51.47 -7.24 26.38
CA THR A 377 52.06 -7.39 27.71
C THR A 377 52.36 -6.02 28.32
N VAL A 378 51.65 -5.69 29.39
CA VAL A 378 51.82 -4.48 30.20
C VAL A 378 52.80 -4.77 31.35
N THR A 379 53.95 -4.11 31.32
CA THR A 379 54.93 -4.14 32.40
C THR A 379 54.62 -3.02 33.42
N LEU A 380 54.26 -3.41 34.64
CA LEU A 380 54.01 -2.49 35.77
C LEU A 380 55.25 -2.38 36.66
N SER A 381 55.69 -1.14 36.90
CA SER A 381 56.74 -0.83 37.85
C SER A 381 56.15 -0.64 39.24
N ILE A 382 56.53 -1.47 40.20
CA ILE A 382 55.99 -1.50 41.56
C ILE A 382 56.99 -0.89 42.55
N ALA A 383 56.53 0.02 43.39
CA ALA A 383 57.35 0.62 44.45
C ALA A 383 57.75 -0.42 45.49
N THR A 384 59.05 -0.48 45.81
CA THR A 384 59.59 -1.24 46.94
C THR A 384 60.31 -0.32 47.92
N ALA A 385 60.33 -0.70 49.20
CA ALA A 385 60.98 0.09 50.24
C ALA A 385 62.51 0.17 49.98
N PRO A 386 63.15 1.33 50.21
CA PRO A 386 64.59 1.45 50.11
C PRO A 386 65.28 0.52 51.11
N PRO A 387 66.48 0.00 50.78
CA PRO A 387 67.20 -0.89 51.68
C PRO A 387 67.46 -0.21 53.03
N PRO A 388 67.40 -0.94 54.15
CA PRO A 388 67.71 -0.37 55.46
C PRO A 388 69.15 0.18 55.45
N PRO A 389 69.41 1.31 56.14
CA PRO A 389 70.77 1.80 56.30
C PRO A 389 71.64 0.72 56.95
N PRO A 390 72.94 0.62 56.58
CA PRO A 390 73.83 -0.36 57.21
C PRO A 390 73.84 -0.12 58.72
N GLU A 391 73.69 -1.20 59.49
CA GLU A 391 73.84 -1.15 60.95
C GLU A 391 75.27 -0.67 61.27
N ASP A 392 75.37 0.39 62.06
CA ASP A 392 76.65 0.91 62.56
C ASP A 392 77.13 -0.06 63.64
N ASP A 393 78.01 -1.00 63.27
CA ASP A 393 78.73 -1.88 64.21
C ASP A 393 79.67 -1.00 65.07
N GLY A 394 79.10 -0.26 66.02
CA GLY A 394 79.83 0.43 67.06
C GLY A 394 80.47 -0.59 68.00
N ASP A 395 81.80 -0.64 68.01
CA ASP A 395 82.61 -1.25 69.07
C ASP A 395 82.22 -0.64 70.44
N ASP A 396 81.38 -1.33 71.20
CA ASP A 396 81.19 -1.06 72.63
C ASP A 396 82.17 -1.95 73.42
N GLU A 397 83.31 -1.36 73.80
CA GLU A 397 84.25 -1.90 74.78
C GLU A 397 83.59 -2.01 76.17
N ASP A 398 83.79 -3.16 76.81
CA ASP A 398 83.34 -3.53 78.15
C ASP A 398 83.75 -2.52 79.25
N ASP A 399 82.83 -2.22 80.18
CA ASP A 399 83.20 -1.86 81.57
C ASP A 399 82.12 -2.34 82.56
N ASP A 400 82.48 -3.40 83.28
CA ASP A 400 81.83 -3.96 84.48
C ASP A 400 81.87 -2.99 85.67
N ASP A 401 80.79 -2.88 86.47
CA ASP A 401 80.85 -3.01 87.94
C ASP A 401 79.44 -3.24 88.57
N PRO A 402 79.26 -4.14 89.56
CA PRO A 402 77.97 -4.56 90.11
C PRO A 402 77.65 -3.95 91.49
N THR A 403 76.69 -4.56 92.23
CA THR A 403 76.33 -4.39 93.69
C THR A 403 75.10 -3.49 93.93
N ASP A 404 74.00 -3.85 94.61
CA ASP A 404 73.64 -4.88 95.59
C ASP A 404 72.10 -5.05 95.69
N GLU A 405 71.63 -6.25 96.01
CA GLU A 405 70.28 -6.60 96.57
C GLU A 405 70.14 -6.15 98.06
N PRO A 406 69.01 -6.26 98.84
CA PRO A 406 67.91 -7.24 98.74
C PRO A 406 66.46 -6.89 99.25
N THR A 407 65.53 -7.82 98.95
CA THR A 407 64.34 -8.34 99.70
C THR A 407 62.99 -7.61 99.86
N SER A 408 61.93 -8.46 99.75
CA SER A 408 60.59 -8.45 100.40
C SER A 408 59.49 -7.59 99.74
N ASP A 409 58.21 -7.98 99.60
CA ASP A 409 57.33 -9.01 100.20
C ASP A 409 56.03 -9.12 99.32
N GLU A 410 55.34 -10.27 99.30
CA GLU A 410 53.89 -10.40 98.94
C GLU A 410 52.99 -9.94 100.14
N PRO A 411 51.63 -9.98 100.19
CA PRO A 411 50.59 -10.47 99.25
C PRO A 411 49.25 -9.63 99.16
N SER A 412 48.31 -10.10 98.32
CA SER A 412 46.83 -10.22 98.52
C SER A 412 45.83 -9.03 98.45
N GLU A 413 44.66 -9.35 97.83
CA GLU A 413 43.25 -8.93 98.09
C GLU A 413 42.49 -8.00 97.10
N SER A 414 41.52 -8.60 96.38
CA SER A 414 40.20 -8.05 95.94
C SER A 414 39.29 -7.74 97.17
N PRO A 415 38.04 -7.17 97.14
CA PRO A 415 37.01 -7.13 96.05
C PRO A 415 36.03 -5.89 96.01
N THR A 416 35.05 -5.93 95.06
CA THR A 416 33.61 -5.46 95.10
C THR A 416 33.27 -3.94 95.28
N ASP A 417 32.23 -3.30 94.70
CA ASP A 417 30.86 -3.70 94.29
C ASP A 417 30.14 -2.64 93.39
N ASP A 418 28.93 -3.03 92.91
CA ASP A 418 27.71 -2.29 92.48
C ASP A 418 27.49 -1.96 90.97
N GLU A 419 26.65 -2.69 90.19
CA GLU A 419 25.15 -2.72 90.07
C GLU A 419 24.60 -1.69 89.03
N SER A 420 23.65 -1.93 88.09
CA SER A 420 22.62 -2.97 87.90
C SER A 420 22.03 -3.01 86.45
N GLU A 421 21.36 -4.14 86.14
CA GLU A 421 20.15 -4.44 85.30
C GLU A 421 20.17 -4.66 83.74
N ASP A 422 19.56 -5.82 83.41
CA ASP A 422 19.15 -6.51 82.14
C ASP A 422 17.80 -5.91 81.59
N PRO A 423 17.09 -6.36 80.49
CA PRO A 423 17.23 -7.64 79.79
C PRO A 423 16.92 -7.80 78.27
N SER A 424 17.26 -9.03 77.83
CA SER A 424 16.59 -9.95 76.87
C SER A 424 16.74 -9.84 75.33
N GLU A 425 17.51 -10.81 74.81
CA GLU A 425 17.19 -11.88 73.81
C GLU A 425 17.02 -11.65 72.29
N SER A 426 17.94 -12.35 71.57
CA SER A 426 17.82 -13.15 70.32
C SER A 426 17.75 -12.43 68.95
N PRO A 427 18.47 -12.93 67.90
CA PRO A 427 17.98 -14.06 67.10
C PRO A 427 19.05 -15.04 66.54
N THR A 428 18.54 -16.14 65.96
CA THR A 428 19.24 -17.31 65.38
C THR A 428 19.43 -17.24 63.85
N ASP A 429 20.36 -18.08 63.42
CA ASP A 429 20.95 -18.40 62.11
C ASP A 429 20.00 -18.68 60.93
N ASP A 430 20.52 -18.53 59.70
CA ASP A 430 20.24 -19.44 58.57
C ASP A 430 21.31 -19.35 57.46
N GLU A 431 21.82 -20.51 57.02
CA GLU A 431 22.67 -20.72 55.85
C GLU A 431 22.17 -22.00 55.13
N SER A 432 22.11 -21.95 53.79
CA SER A 432 22.41 -23.02 52.80
C SER A 432 21.30 -23.51 51.84
N ASP A 433 21.74 -23.63 50.58
CA ASP A 433 21.51 -24.70 49.58
C ASP A 433 20.47 -24.60 48.43
N ASP A 434 20.96 -25.03 47.26
CA ASP A 434 20.40 -25.19 45.90
C ASP A 434 20.08 -26.70 45.61
N PRO A 435 19.81 -27.23 44.39
CA PRO A 435 18.65 -27.14 43.46
C PRO A 435 17.81 -28.45 43.32
N SER A 436 16.75 -28.34 42.49
CA SER A 436 16.26 -29.33 41.48
C SER A 436 14.95 -30.14 41.71
N GLU A 437 14.28 -30.32 40.56
CA GLU A 437 13.30 -31.35 40.15
C GLU A 437 11.78 -31.10 40.37
N SER A 438 11.10 -30.97 39.22
CA SER A 438 9.67 -31.23 38.97
C SER A 438 9.36 -32.75 39.03
N PRO A 439 8.13 -33.28 38.79
CA PRO A 439 6.86 -32.66 38.40
C PRO A 439 5.58 -33.24 39.09
N THR A 440 4.42 -32.83 38.55
CA THR A 440 3.14 -33.56 38.36
C THR A 440 2.01 -33.52 39.42
N ASP A 441 0.89 -33.00 38.90
CA ASP A 441 -0.49 -33.53 38.91
C ASP A 441 -1.60 -32.88 39.77
N GLU A 442 -2.66 -32.57 39.00
CA GLU A 442 -4.10 -32.56 39.30
C GLU A 442 -4.76 -31.42 40.08
N GLU A 443 -5.68 -30.74 39.33
CA GLU A 443 -7.08 -30.37 39.64
C GLU A 443 -7.34 -29.54 40.93
N SER A 444 -8.20 -28.51 41.00
CA SER A 444 -9.44 -28.17 40.31
C SER A 444 -9.85 -26.72 40.68
N GLU A 445 -10.85 -26.19 39.95
CA GLU A 445 -11.84 -25.17 40.39
C GLU A 445 -11.38 -23.69 40.49
N THR A 446 -11.69 -22.88 39.46
CA THR A 446 -12.86 -21.97 39.35
C THR A 446 -12.96 -20.89 40.42
N ASP A 447 -12.76 -19.62 40.05
CA ASP A 447 -13.75 -18.56 40.28
C ASP A 447 -13.44 -17.29 39.45
N GLU A 448 -14.49 -16.70 38.92
CA GLU A 448 -14.53 -15.53 38.04
C GLU A 448 -14.30 -14.18 38.77
N PRO A 449 -14.07 -13.07 38.02
CA PRO A 449 -13.45 -11.86 38.51
C PRO A 449 -14.44 -10.80 39.02
N SER A 450 -13.96 -9.89 39.88
CA SER A 450 -14.65 -8.63 40.22
C SER A 450 -13.93 -7.42 39.60
N PRO A 451 -14.66 -6.44 39.03
CA PRO A 451 -14.10 -5.35 38.22
C PRO A 451 -13.79 -4.09 39.03
N SER A 452 -12.87 -3.27 38.51
CA SER A 452 -12.59 -1.90 38.97
C SER A 452 -13.01 -0.85 37.92
N PRO A 453 -13.30 0.40 38.33
CA PRO A 453 -14.39 1.19 37.76
C PRO A 453 -13.97 2.29 36.75
N SER A 454 -14.97 2.74 35.97
CA SER A 454 -14.97 3.89 35.07
C SER A 454 -14.54 5.23 35.71
N PRO A 455 -14.01 6.19 34.91
CA PRO A 455 -14.06 7.60 35.25
C PRO A 455 -15.16 8.37 34.49
N SER A 456 -15.80 9.29 35.20
CA SER A 456 -16.79 10.28 34.72
C SER A 456 -16.11 11.57 34.23
N PRO A 457 -16.82 12.45 33.49
CA PRO A 457 -16.24 13.49 32.63
C PRO A 457 -16.07 14.84 33.33
N THR A 458 -15.21 15.71 32.77
CA THR A 458 -15.08 17.12 33.17
C THR A 458 -15.39 18.02 31.97
N GLU A 459 -16.35 18.91 32.14
CA GLU A 459 -16.77 19.98 31.24
C GLU A 459 -16.02 21.30 31.55
N ASP A 460 -15.77 22.05 30.46
CA ASP A 460 -15.71 23.52 30.28
C ASP A 460 -14.75 24.43 31.08
N ASP A 461 -13.94 25.21 30.35
CA ASP A 461 -14.16 26.67 30.18
C ASP A 461 -13.15 27.31 29.18
N ASP A 462 -13.73 28.01 28.19
CA ASP A 462 -13.39 29.32 27.57
C ASP A 462 -11.93 29.76 27.28
N GLU A 463 -11.60 30.06 26.00
CA GLU A 463 -11.18 31.42 25.56
C GLU A 463 -10.88 31.51 24.04
N SER A 464 -11.73 32.28 23.35
CA SER A 464 -11.53 33.22 22.24
C SER A 464 -10.16 33.33 21.53
N ASP A 465 -10.13 33.19 20.19
CA ASP A 465 -9.62 34.23 19.26
C ASP A 465 -9.74 33.80 17.77
N GLU A 466 -10.60 34.50 17.02
CA GLU A 466 -10.55 34.55 15.54
C GLU A 466 -9.51 35.61 15.10
N PRO A 467 -8.95 35.51 13.88
CA PRO A 467 -9.46 36.43 12.87
C PRO A 467 -9.61 35.86 11.45
N SER A 468 -10.61 36.40 10.75
CA SER A 468 -11.00 36.16 9.36
C SER A 468 -9.93 36.48 8.31
N PRO A 469 -10.01 35.90 7.10
CA PRO A 469 -9.13 36.22 5.97
C PRO A 469 -9.65 37.42 5.15
N SER A 470 -8.74 38.16 4.51
CA SER A 470 -9.08 39.13 3.46
C SER A 470 -8.18 38.98 2.23
N PRO A 471 -8.68 39.32 1.02
CA PRO A 471 -8.15 38.84 -0.25
C PRO A 471 -7.42 39.93 -1.07
N THR A 472 -6.94 39.54 -2.26
CA THR A 472 -6.45 40.32 -3.42
C THR A 472 -4.93 40.46 -3.59
N GLY A 473 -4.46 40.13 -4.80
CA GLY A 473 -3.07 40.32 -5.21
C GLY A 473 -2.74 39.80 -6.61
N ASN A 474 -3.43 40.33 -7.63
CA ASN A 474 -3.13 40.15 -9.05
C ASN A 474 -1.76 40.77 -9.41
N GLY A 475 -0.92 40.10 -10.20
CA GLY A 475 0.37 40.64 -10.61
C GLY A 475 1.18 39.83 -11.63
N SER A 476 0.78 39.83 -12.90
CA SER A 476 1.74 39.83 -14.01
C SER A 476 2.44 41.20 -14.09
N PRO A 477 3.71 41.26 -14.54
CA PRO A 477 3.92 41.92 -15.83
C PRO A 477 5.09 41.38 -16.69
N THR A 478 4.82 41.35 -18.00
CA THR A 478 5.65 41.80 -19.14
C THR A 478 7.08 41.30 -19.37
N ASN A 479 7.25 40.73 -20.57
CA ASN A 479 8.40 40.88 -21.48
C ASN A 479 9.08 42.26 -21.40
N ASP A 480 10.41 42.28 -21.40
CA ASP A 480 11.25 43.05 -22.31
C ASP A 480 12.71 42.51 -22.25
N ASP A 481 13.34 42.48 -23.43
CA ASP A 481 14.69 41.99 -23.83
C ASP A 481 14.98 40.48 -23.93
#